data_AF-A0A7K4IVK6-F1
#
_entry.id   AF-A0A7K4IVK6-F1
#
_cell.length_a   1.000
_cell.length_b   1.000
_cell.length_c   1.000
_cell.angle_alpha   90.00
_cell.angle_beta   90.00
_cell.angle_gamma   90.00
#
_symmetry.space_group_name_H-M   'P 1'
#
loop_
_entity.id
_entity.type
_entity.pdbx_description
1 polymer ?
#
loop_
_entity_poly.entity_id
_entity_poly.type
_entity_poly.pdbx_seq_one_letter_code
_entity_poly.pdbx_strand_id
1 'polypeptide(L)' 'AVVAMKEKSKNAAKTRREKENGEFYELAKLLPLPSAITSQLDKASIIRLTTSYLKMRAVFPEGKHPGIPWRGRRDSTEAR' A
#
# COMPACT_ATOMS: atom_id res chain seq x y z
N ALA A 1 -33.26 -27.65 7.43
CA ALA A 1 -32.64 -26.77 8.45
C ALA A 1 -31.10 -26.83 8.46
N VAL A 2 -30.48 -28.02 8.49
CA VAL A 2 -29.00 -28.18 8.57
C VAL A 2 -28.24 -27.63 7.35
N VAL A 3 -28.82 -27.71 6.15
CA VAL A 3 -28.22 -27.17 4.91
C VAL A 3 -28.14 -25.63 4.92
N ALA A 4 -29.13 -24.95 5.52
CA ALA A 4 -29.18 -23.49 5.59
C ALA A 4 -28.21 -22.87 6.61
N MET A 5 -27.81 -23.62 7.65
CA MET A 5 -26.78 -23.17 8.60
C MET A 5 -25.36 -23.31 8.05
N LYS A 6 -25.11 -24.34 7.23
CA LYS A 6 -23.79 -24.59 6.61
C LYS A 6 -23.45 -23.56 5.53
N GLU A 7 -24.45 -23.10 4.77
CA GLU A 7 -24.30 -22.06 3.74
C GLU A 7 -24.02 -20.66 4.33
N LYS A 8 -24.63 -20.32 5.48
CA LYS A 8 -24.38 -19.04 6.17
C LYS A 8 -22.93 -18.90 6.67
N SER A 9 -22.35 -20.00 7.16
CA SER A 9 -20.93 -20.03 7.59
C SER A 9 -19.96 -19.95 6.41
N LYS A 10 -20.24 -20.65 5.31
CA LYS A 10 -19.43 -20.57 4.08
C LYS A 10 -19.43 -19.16 3.48
N ASN A 11 -20.60 -18.50 3.44
CA ASN A 11 -20.68 -17.12 3.00
C ASN A 11 -19.97 -16.17 3.95
N ALA A 12 -20.06 -16.38 5.28
CA ALA A 12 -19.36 -15.55 6.25
C ALA A 12 -17.83 -15.61 6.08
N ALA A 13 -17.26 -16.81 5.87
CA ALA A 13 -15.82 -16.97 5.64
C ALA A 13 -15.38 -16.34 4.31
N LYS A 14 -16.19 -16.47 3.25
CA LYS A 14 -15.93 -15.85 1.94
C LYS A 14 -16.00 -14.33 2.02
N THR A 15 -17.07 -13.77 2.59
CA THR A 15 -17.23 -12.32 2.78
C THR A 15 -16.09 -11.73 3.61
N ARG A 16 -15.62 -12.43 4.64
CA ARG A 16 -14.45 -11.99 5.41
C ARG A 16 -13.18 -11.93 4.55
N ARG A 17 -12.93 -12.93 3.70
CA ARG A 17 -11.78 -12.95 2.78
C ARG A 17 -11.88 -11.86 1.71
N GLU A 18 -13.07 -11.61 1.18
CA GLU A 18 -13.31 -10.55 0.20
C GLU A 18 -13.11 -9.16 0.80
N LYS A 19 -13.62 -8.94 2.02
CA LYS A 19 -13.39 -7.69 2.76
C LYS A 19 -11.90 -7.46 3.02
N GLU A 20 -11.20 -8.48 3.51
CA GLU A 20 -9.75 -8.42 3.74
C GLU A 20 -9.00 -8.10 2.44
N ASN A 21 -9.34 -8.75 1.32
CA ASN A 21 -8.77 -8.43 0.01
C ASN A 21 -9.00 -6.96 -0.36
N GLY A 22 -10.22 -6.45 -0.17
CA GLY A 22 -10.55 -5.04 -0.42
C GLY A 22 -9.69 -4.10 0.42
N GLU A 23 -9.53 -4.38 1.71
CA GLU A 23 -8.68 -3.59 2.60
C GLU A 23 -7.21 -3.58 2.15
N PHE A 24 -6.67 -4.71 1.68
CA PHE A 24 -5.33 -4.78 1.09
C PHE A 24 -5.18 -3.92 -0.17
N TYR A 25 -6.18 -3.94 -1.06
CA TYR A 25 -6.16 -3.12 -2.27
C TYR A 25 -6.23 -1.62 -1.95
N GLU A 26 -7.08 -1.22 -1.01
CA GLU A 26 -7.14 0.17 -0.57
C GLU A 26 -5.82 0.60 0.08
N LEU A 27 -5.21 -0.26 0.91
CA LEU A 27 -3.89 0.02 1.48
C LEU A 27 -2.82 0.22 0.39
N ALA A 28 -2.83 -0.60 -0.65
CA ALA A 28 -1.89 -0.48 -1.77
C ALA A 28 -2.05 0.84 -2.53
N LYS A 29 -3.27 1.38 -2.66
CA LYS A 29 -3.55 2.68 -3.31
C LYS A 29 -3.02 3.87 -2.51
N LEU A 30 -2.87 3.73 -1.18
CA LEU A 30 -2.35 4.79 -0.31
C LEU A 30 -0.82 4.90 -0.35
N LEU A 31 -0.13 3.90 -0.89
CA LEU A 31 1.32 3.98 -1.06
C LEU A 31 1.66 5.04 -2.13
N PRO A 32 2.78 5.78 -1.96
CA PRO A 32 3.24 6.78 -2.94
C PRO A 32 3.90 6.10 -4.15
N LEU A 33 3.15 5.23 -4.83
CA LEU A 33 3.58 4.44 -5.98
C LEU A 33 2.54 4.57 -7.10
N PRO A 34 2.95 4.53 -8.37
CA PRO A 34 2.02 4.50 -9.49
C PRO A 34 1.03 3.34 -9.40
N SER A 35 -0.24 3.59 -9.73
CA SER A 35 -1.32 2.58 -9.68
C SER A 35 -1.03 1.34 -10.55
N ALA A 36 -0.25 1.51 -11.63
CA ALA A 36 0.19 0.40 -12.48
C ALA A 36 1.03 -0.64 -11.72
N ILE A 37 1.77 -0.20 -10.70
CA ILE A 37 2.63 -1.08 -9.87
C ILE A 37 1.81 -1.63 -8.70
N THR A 38 1.03 -0.78 -8.01
CA THR A 38 0.30 -1.19 -6.80
C THR A 38 -0.81 -2.20 -7.08
N SER A 39 -1.34 -2.24 -8.31
CA SER A 39 -2.33 -3.24 -8.75
C SER A 39 -1.76 -4.66 -8.91
N GLN A 40 -0.44 -4.79 -9.07
CA GLN A 40 0.25 -6.08 -9.26
C GLN A 40 0.89 -6.61 -7.98
N LEU A 41 0.82 -5.87 -6.87
CA LEU A 41 1.45 -6.27 -5.61
C LEU A 41 0.70 -7.43 -4.95
N ASP A 42 1.46 -8.42 -4.48
CA ASP A 42 0.95 -9.42 -3.56
C ASP A 42 0.75 -8.85 -2.15
N LYS A 43 -0.08 -9.53 -1.34
CA LYS A 43 -0.42 -9.09 0.02
C LYS A 43 0.81 -8.88 0.92
N ALA A 44 1.82 -9.75 0.82
CA ALA A 44 3.00 -9.65 1.67
C ALA A 44 3.85 -8.44 1.28
N SER A 45 4.00 -8.20 -0.02
CA SER A 45 4.67 -7.01 -0.55
C SER A 45 3.97 -5.71 -0.14
N ILE A 46 2.63 -5.66 -0.17
CA ILE A 46 1.85 -4.50 0.32
C ILE A 46 2.20 -4.20 1.79
N ILE A 47 2.22 -5.20 2.66
CA ILE A 47 2.58 -5.03 4.08
C ILE A 47 4.02 -4.56 4.24
N ARG A 48 4.97 -5.19 3.53
CA ARG A 48 6.40 -4.84 3.62
C ARG A 48 6.65 -3.40 3.18
N LEU A 49 6.08 -2.99 2.04
CA LEU A 49 6.23 -1.63 1.52
C LEU A 49 5.57 -0.60 2.43
N THR A 50 4.37 -0.87 2.92
CA THR A 50 3.67 0.01 3.89
C THR A 50 4.49 0.18 5.16
N THR A 51 4.97 -0.92 5.73
CA THR A 51 5.78 -0.88 6.96
C THR A 51 7.06 -0.09 6.75
N SER A 52 7.77 -0.34 5.65
CA SER A 52 8.98 0.41 5.30
C SER A 52 8.69 1.89 5.09
N TYR A 53 7.58 2.23 4.42
CA TYR A 53 7.17 3.61 4.21
C TYR A 53 6.91 4.36 5.53
N LEU A 54 6.17 3.75 6.46
CA LEU A 54 5.92 4.35 7.77
C LEU A 54 7.21 4.53 8.58
N LYS A 55 8.11 3.54 8.57
CA LYS A 55 9.43 3.64 9.21
C LYS A 55 10.27 4.78 8.62
N MET A 56 10.30 4.90 7.28
CA MET A 56 11.01 6.00 6.63
C MET A 56 10.43 7.36 7.00
N ARG A 57 9.11 7.50 7.11
CA ARG A 57 8.47 8.76 7.56
C ARG A 57 8.79 9.10 9.01
N ALA A 58 8.93 8.11 9.88
CA ALA A 58 9.31 8.33 11.28
C ALA A 58 10.76 8.82 11.42
N VAL A 59 11.66 8.34 10.55
CA VAL A 59 13.08 8.75 10.55
C VAL A 59 13.29 10.05 9.75
N PHE A 60 12.49 10.29 8.70
CA PHE A 60 12.61 11.44 7.81
C PHE A 60 11.24 12.16 7.64
N PRO A 61 10.78 12.89 8.67
CA PRO A 61 9.47 13.55 8.66
C PRO A 61 9.28 14.58 7.52
N GLU A 62 10.37 15.19 7.04
CA GLU A 62 10.38 16.23 6.00
C GLU A 62 10.97 15.77 4.66
N GLY A 63 11.18 14.46 4.48
CA GLY A 63 11.91 13.93 3.31
C GLY A 63 13.37 14.39 3.25
N LYS A 64 13.89 15.09 4.27
CA LYS A 64 15.30 15.49 4.37
C LYS A 64 16.11 14.32 4.93
N HIS A 65 16.74 13.58 4.04
CA HIS A 65 17.79 12.64 4.46
C HIS A 65 18.95 13.48 5.05
N PRO A 66 19.44 13.20 6.27
CA PRO A 66 20.65 13.80 6.79
C PRO A 66 21.79 13.22 5.94
N GLY A 67 22.30 14.02 5.00
CA GLY A 67 23.50 13.68 4.23
C GLY A 67 23.31 13.27 2.77
N ILE A 68 22.09 13.22 2.23
CA ILE A 68 21.90 13.00 0.78
C ILE A 68 20.84 13.98 0.26
N PRO A 69 21.22 15.00 -0.52
CA PRO A 69 20.23 15.85 -1.19
C PRO A 69 19.44 15.00 -2.18
N TRP A 70 18.13 14.89 -1.99
CA TRP A 70 17.26 14.35 -3.02
C TRP A 70 17.37 15.27 -4.25
N ARG A 71 18.14 14.83 -5.25
CA ARG A 71 18.30 15.54 -6.52
C ARG A 71 17.03 15.32 -7.37
N GLY A 72 15.91 15.86 -6.89
CA GLY A 72 14.55 15.66 -7.42
C GLY A 72 13.89 16.94 -7.93
N ARG A 73 14.65 18.00 -8.19
CA ARG A 73 14.18 19.17 -8.95
C ARG A 73 15.25 19.55 -9.96
N ARG A 74 15.13 19.01 -11.17
CA ARG A 74 15.82 19.56 -12.34
C ARG A 74 15.02 20.81 -12.74
N ASP A 75 15.24 21.92 -12.05
CA ASP A 75 14.70 23.21 -12.50
C ASP A 75 15.29 23.49 -13.88
N SER A 76 14.42 23.42 -14.89
CA SER A 76 14.79 23.53 -16.30
C SER A 76 14.85 24.99 -16.76
N THR A 77 15.30 25.91 -15.91
CA THR A 77 15.30 27.36 -16.23
C THR A 77 16.68 28.02 -16.21
N GLU A 78 17.78 27.28 -16.00
CA GLU A 78 19.12 27.87 -16.07
C GLU A 78 19.83 27.47 -17.37
N ALA A 79 19.32 28.01 -18.46
CA ALA A 79 20.04 28.12 -19.73
C ALA A 79 20.06 29.60 -20.11
N ARG A 80 21.02 30.32 -19.55
CA ARG A 80 21.47 31.62 -20.05
C ARG A 80 22.91 31.87 -19.64
#